data_AF-A0A5J4PNP8-F1
#
_entry.id   AF-A0A5J4PNP8-F1
#
_cell.length_a   1.000
_cell.length_b   1.000
_cell.length_c   1.000
_cell.angle_alpha   90.00
_cell.angle_beta   90.00
_cell.angle_gamma   90.00
#
_symmetry.space_group_name_H-M   'P 1'
#
loop_
_entity.id
_entity.type
_entity.pdbx_description
1 polymer ?
#
loop_
_entity_poly.entity_id
_entity_poly.type
_entity_poly.pdbx_seq_one_letter_code
_entity_poly.pdbx_strand_id
1 'polypeptide(L)' 'MGSRPKQAATHFIIKIMKNILYLLALILFACPAYSADIFTPGAIWPDNNGVHINAHGGGILYHEGKYYWFG' A
#
# COMPACT_ATOMS: atom_id res chain seq x y z
N MET A 1 42.28 36.00 12.86
CA MET A 1 42.43 35.00 11.78
C MET A 1 42.09 33.63 12.36
N GLY A 2 40.84 33.16 12.34
CA GLY A 2 40.53 31.85 12.96
C GLY A 2 39.06 31.53 13.19
N SER A 3 38.31 31.25 12.12
CA SER A 3 36.93 30.72 12.21
C SER A 3 36.64 29.56 11.25
N ARG A 4 37.61 29.18 10.40
CA ARG A 4 37.42 28.20 9.30
C ARG A 4 37.06 26.74 9.69
N PRO A 5 37.50 26.14 10.81
CA PRO A 5 37.22 24.71 11.05
C PRO A 5 35.79 24.44 11.51
N LYS A 6 35.15 25.38 12.23
CA LYS A 6 33.78 25.21 12.74
C LYS A 6 32.75 25.21 11.62
N GLN A 7 32.96 26.02 10.59
CA GLN A 7 32.05 26.20 9.46
C GLN A 7 31.98 24.95 8.56
N ALA A 8 33.11 24.26 8.34
CA ALA A 8 33.15 23.01 7.57
C ALA A 8 32.37 21.88 8.27
N ALA A 9 32.49 21.77 9.60
CA ALA A 9 31.72 20.82 10.40
C ALA A 9 30.21 21.14 10.36
N THR A 10 29.84 22.43 10.35
CA THR A 10 28.42 22.83 10.25
C THR A 10 27.84 22.42 8.88
N HIS A 11 28.55 22.67 7.78
CA HIS A 11 28.10 22.26 6.44
C HIS A 11 27.96 20.74 6.30
N PHE A 12 28.86 19.97 6.90
CA PHE A 12 28.79 18.50 6.91
C PHE A 12 27.55 17.99 7.67
N ILE A 13 27.31 18.55 8.87
CA ILE A 13 26.13 18.21 9.68
C ILE A 13 24.83 18.58 8.96
N ILE A 14 24.75 19.77 8.36
CA ILE A 14 23.58 20.21 7.59
C ILE A 14 23.31 19.28 6.39
N LYS A 15 24.35 18.80 5.71
CA LYS A 15 24.21 17.84 4.60
C LYS A 15 23.65 16.49 5.07
N ILE A 16 24.12 15.98 6.21
CA ILE A 16 23.60 14.76 6.82
C ILE A 16 22.13 14.93 7.21
N MET A 17 21.80 16.03 7.90
CA MET A 17 20.41 16.32 8.31
C MET A 17 19.48 16.41 7.10
N LYS A 18 19.93 17.03 6.00
CA LYS A 18 19.14 17.14 4.76
C LYS A 18 18.91 15.77 4.10
N ASN A 19 19.93 14.91 4.09
CA ASN A 19 19.81 13.56 3.56
C ASN A 19 18.87 12.68 4.41
N ILE A 20 18.93 12.82 5.74
CA ILE A 20 17.99 12.16 6.66
C ILE A 20 16.57 12.64 6.38
N LEU A 21 16.38 13.95 6.21
CA LEU A 21 15.07 14.52 5.88
C LEU A 21 14.52 13.98 4.56
N TYR A 22 15.35 13.87 3.51
CA TYR A 22 14.93 13.27 2.24
C TYR A 22 14.57 11.79 2.38
N LEU A 23 15.33 11.03 3.17
CA LEU A 23 15.06 9.62 3.40
C LEU A 23 13.73 9.43 4.17
N LEU A 24 13.49 10.25 5.20
CA LEU A 24 12.23 10.23 5.95
C LEU A 24 11.03 10.60 5.07
N ALA A 25 11.17 11.62 4.21
CA ALA A 25 10.12 11.97 3.25
C ALA A 25 9.83 10.81 2.31
N LEU A 26 10.85 10.14 1.78
CA LEU A 26 10.70 9.03 0.84
C LEU A 26 9.99 7.82 1.48
N ILE A 27 10.26 7.54 2.75
CA ILE A 27 9.57 6.47 3.52
C ILE A 27 8.09 6.81 3.74
N LEU A 28 7.77 8.07 4.05
CA LEU A 28 6.38 8.50 4.27
C LEU A 28 5.50 8.39 3.02
N PHE A 29 6.07 8.56 1.83
CA PHE A 29 5.34 8.41 0.55
C PHE A 29 5.33 6.98 0.00
N ALA A 30 6.04 6.03 0.62
CA ALA A 30 6.15 4.65 0.14
C ALA A 30 5.01 3.73 0.62
N CYS A 31 4.01 4.24 1.35
CA CYS A 31 2.91 3.42 1.84
C CYS A 31 1.91 3.10 0.71
N PRO A 32 1.73 1.84 0.31
CA PRO A 32 0.64 1.49 -0.59
C PRO A 32 -0.69 1.69 0.15
N ALA A 33 -1.58 2.49 -0.43
CA ALA A 33 -2.96 2.56 0.03
C ALA A 33 -3.63 1.21 -0.25
N TYR A 34 -3.79 0.39 0.79
CA TYR A 34 -4.57 -0.84 0.69
C TYR A 34 -6.05 -0.47 0.68
N SER A 35 -6.69 -0.54 -0.50
CA SER A 35 -8.15 -0.53 -0.54
C SER A 35 -8.62 -1.92 -0.14
N ALA A 36 -9.36 -2.00 0.97
CA ALA A 36 -10.12 -3.21 1.24
C ALA A 36 -11.24 -3.30 0.19
N ASP A 37 -11.37 -4.44 -0.47
CA ASP A 37 -12.55 -4.71 -1.27
C ASP A 37 -13.75 -4.82 -0.33
N ILE A 38 -14.60 -3.79 -0.34
CA ILE A 38 -15.82 -3.75 0.48
C ILE A 38 -16.92 -4.48 -0.28
N PHE A 39 -17.40 -5.58 0.30
CA PHE A 39 -18.60 -6.23 -0.19
C PHE A 39 -19.79 -5.28 -0.05
N THR A 40 -20.44 -4.96 -1.17
CA THR A 40 -21.62 -4.12 -1.22
C THR A 40 -22.82 -4.97 -1.65
N PRO A 41 -23.77 -5.31 -0.74
CA PRO A 41 -24.92 -6.14 -1.07
C PRO A 41 -25.72 -5.57 -2.27
N GLY A 42 -26.01 -6.43 -3.25
CA GLY A 42 -26.78 -6.07 -4.44
C GLY A 42 -25.98 -5.39 -5.57
N ALA A 43 -24.70 -5.05 -5.35
CA ALA A 43 -23.83 -4.59 -6.42
C ALA A 43 -23.46 -5.75 -7.37
N ILE A 44 -23.13 -5.41 -8.63
CA ILE A 44 -22.56 -6.37 -9.59
C ILE A 44 -21.22 -6.86 -9.02
N TRP A 45 -21.10 -8.18 -8.86
CA TRP A 45 -19.85 -8.81 -8.48
C TRP A 45 -19.18 -9.40 -9.73
N PRO A 46 -18.08 -8.79 -10.24
CA PRO A 46 -17.30 -9.39 -11.32
C PRO A 46 -16.36 -10.50 -10.81
N ASP A 47 -16.12 -11.51 -11.64
CA ASP A 47 -15.08 -12.52 -11.46
C ASP A 47 -13.68 -11.95 -11.76
N ASN A 48 -12.66 -12.81 -11.74
CA ASN A 48 -11.29 -12.42 -12.05
C ASN A 48 -11.04 -12.07 -13.53
N ASN A 49 -12.05 -12.21 -14.40
CA ASN A 49 -12.05 -11.79 -15.79
C ASN A 49 -12.89 -10.51 -16.01
N GLY A 50 -13.46 -9.93 -14.94
CA GLY A 50 -14.37 -8.78 -15.05
C GLY A 50 -15.80 -9.13 -15.47
N VAL A 51 -16.14 -10.42 -15.56
CA VAL A 51 -17.47 -10.90 -15.98
C VAL A 51 -18.36 -11.06 -14.75
N HIS A 52 -19.63 -10.66 -14.86
CA HIS A 52 -20.57 -10.80 -13.75
C HIS A 52 -20.70 -12.27 -13.29
N ILE A 53 -20.55 -12.52 -11.99
CA ILE A 53 -20.80 -13.82 -11.38
C ILE A 53 -22.30 -14.11 -11.46
N ASN A 54 -22.66 -15.12 -12.23
CA ASN A 54 -24.03 -15.59 -12.42
C ASN A 54 -24.24 -16.92 -11.68
N ALA A 55 -24.28 -16.87 -10.35
CA ALA A 55 -24.44 -18.05 -9.49
C ALA A 55 -25.70 -17.88 -8.59
N HIS A 56 -26.87 -18.05 -9.19
CA HIS A 56 -28.15 -17.77 -8.54
C HIS A 56 -28.77 -19.03 -7.90
N GLY A 57 -29.33 -18.87 -6.70
CA GLY A 57 -30.07 -19.95 -6.04
C GLY A 57 -29.24 -21.18 -5.64
N GLY A 58 -27.92 -21.11 -5.69
CA GLY A 58 -27.03 -22.18 -5.23
C GLY A 58 -26.45 -21.93 -3.84
N GLY A 59 -25.19 -22.30 -3.62
CA GLY A 59 -24.57 -22.29 -2.29
C GLY A 59 -23.05 -22.23 -2.30
N ILE A 60 -22.46 -22.08 -1.12
CA ILE A 60 -21.01 -21.99 -0.92
C ILE A 60 -20.50 -23.27 -0.25
N LEU A 61 -19.44 -23.88 -0.82
CA LEU A 61 -18.69 -24.98 -0.24
C LEU A 61 -17.28 -24.52 0.15
N TYR A 62 -16.84 -24.85 1.35
CA TYR A 62 -15.44 -24.69 1.75
C TYR A 62 -14.71 -26.04 1.68
N HIS A 63 -13.61 -26.10 0.94
CA HIS A 63 -12.79 -27.31 0.80
C HIS A 63 -11.31 -26.93 0.58
N GLU A 64 -10.43 -27.51 1.41
CA GLU A 64 -8.97 -27.35 1.32
C GLU A 64 -8.48 -25.89 1.20
N GLY A 65 -9.02 -25.00 2.04
CA GLY A 65 -8.62 -23.59 2.05
C GLY A 65 -9.25 -22.75 0.94
N LYS A 66 -10.20 -23.30 0.18
CA LYS A 66 -10.89 -22.61 -0.92
C LYS A 66 -12.39 -22.60 -0.73
N TYR A 67 -13.00 -21.50 -1.14
CA TYR A 67 -14.46 -21.37 -1.25
C TYR A 67 -14.88 -21.59 -2.71
N TYR A 68 -15.90 -22.41 -2.90
CA TYR A 68 -16.51 -22.71 -4.19
C TYR A 68 -17.96 -22.23 -4.14
N TRP A 69 -18.35 -21.43 -5.11
CA TRP A 69 -19.72 -20.93 -5.23
C TRP A 69 -20.42 -21.62 -6.41
N PHE A 70 -21.50 -22.30 -6.12
CA PHE A 70 -22.38 -22.95 -7.09
C PHE A 70 -23.66 -22.14 -7.27
N GLY A 71 -24.23 -22.17 -8.47
CA GLY A 71 -25.51 -21.55 -8.83
C GLY A 71 -25.53 -21.17 -10.30
#